data_AF-A0A1I3V5U8-F1
#
_entry.id   AF-A0A1I3V5U8-F1
#
_cell.length_a   1.000
_cell.length_b   1.000
_cell.length_c   1.000
_cell.angle_alpha   90.00
_cell.angle_beta   90.00
_cell.angle_gamma   90.00
#
_symmetry.space_group_name_H-M   'P 1'
#
loop_
_entity.id
_entity.type
_entity.pdbx_description
1 polymer ?
#
loop_
_entity_poly.entity_id
_entity_poly.type
_entity_poly.pdbx_seq_one_letter_code
_entity_poly.pdbx_strand_id
1 'polypeptide(L)'
;MSESTQASQNTAKLVYLLFIANIIIQFLGFVAVVIAYINKDDAAAWLQSHYQFQIRTFWIGFLYLFIGVLFAFFLVGYFILVFWVIWVVIRCVKGMKYLDQQQPHPNPNSWLFG
;
A
#
# COMPACT_ATOMS: atom_id res chain seq x y z
N MET A 1 -23.58 -12.23 -7.60
CA MET A 1 -22.74 -11.12 -8.12
C MET A 1 -22.27 -10.16 -7.02
N SER A 2 -23.02 -9.99 -5.92
CA SER A 2 -22.59 -9.20 -4.74
C SER A 2 -21.47 -9.87 -3.93
N GLU A 3 -21.55 -11.17 -3.67
CA GLU A 3 -20.56 -11.89 -2.82
C GLU A 3 -19.15 -11.90 -3.41
N SER A 4 -19.00 -12.17 -4.71
CA SER A 4 -17.68 -12.16 -5.36
C SER A 4 -17.04 -10.77 -5.35
N THR A 5 -17.84 -9.72 -5.52
CA THR A 5 -17.38 -8.32 -5.46
C THR A 5 -16.93 -7.96 -4.05
N GLN A 6 -17.71 -8.37 -3.04
CA GLN A 6 -17.38 -8.13 -1.63
C GLN A 6 -16.11 -8.88 -1.20
N ALA A 7 -15.94 -10.13 -1.63
CA ALA A 7 -14.73 -10.90 -1.39
C ALA A 7 -13.50 -10.20 -1.99
N SER A 8 -13.58 -9.73 -3.25
CA SER A 8 -12.48 -8.99 -3.89
C SER A 8 -12.17 -7.68 -3.17
N GLN A 9 -13.19 -6.92 -2.74
CA GLN A 9 -13.00 -5.70 -1.93
C GLN A 9 -12.30 -6.01 -0.60
N ASN A 10 -12.69 -7.09 0.08
CA ASN A 10 -12.07 -7.53 1.32
C ASN A 10 -10.59 -7.92 1.10
N THR A 11 -10.26 -8.57 -0.02
CA THR A 11 -8.87 -8.88 -0.39
C THR A 11 -8.06 -7.61 -0.59
N ALA A 12 -8.58 -6.61 -1.32
CA ALA A 12 -7.92 -5.32 -1.47
C ALA A 12 -7.75 -4.61 -0.11
N LYS A 13 -8.74 -4.70 0.79
CA LYS A 13 -8.66 -4.13 2.14
C LYS A 13 -7.61 -4.83 3.00
N LEU A 14 -7.52 -6.16 2.91
CA LEU A 14 -6.50 -6.96 3.58
C LEU A 14 -5.09 -6.51 3.20
N VAL A 15 -4.83 -6.24 1.92
CA VAL A 15 -3.52 -5.73 1.47
C VAL A 15 -3.16 -4.41 2.17
N TYR A 16 -4.09 -3.47 2.32
CA TYR A 16 -3.84 -2.24 3.09
C TYR A 16 -3.52 -2.51 4.55
N LEU A 17 -4.25 -3.44 5.18
CA LEU A 17 -4.01 -3.80 6.58
C LEU A 17 -2.65 -4.49 6.75
N LEU A 18 -2.24 -5.33 5.80
CA LEU A 18 -0.91 -5.95 5.80
C LEU A 18 0.20 -4.90 5.67
N PHE A 19 0.02 -3.83 4.89
CA PHE A 19 0.98 -2.72 4.85
C PHE A 19 1.07 -1.93 6.14
N ILE A 20 -0.03 -1.78 6.89
CA ILE A 20 0.02 -1.18 8.22
C ILE A 20 0.78 -2.11 9.18
N ALA A 21 0.46 -3.40 9.18
CA ALA A 21 1.15 -4.39 10.00
C ALA A 21 2.64 -4.53 9.65
N ASN A 22 3.01 -4.27 8.39
CA ASN A 22 4.38 -4.27 7.90
C ASN A 22 5.29 -3.26 8.63
N ILE A 23 4.74 -2.20 9.20
CA ILE A 23 5.51 -1.22 9.99
C ILE A 23 6.17 -1.91 11.20
N ILE A 24 5.49 -2.91 11.79
CA ILE A 24 6.00 -3.69 12.92
C ILE A 24 6.72 -4.95 12.44
N ILE A 25 6.17 -5.62 11.41
CA ILE A 25 6.68 -6.90 10.89
C ILE A 25 7.06 -6.74 9.42
N GLN A 26 8.32 -6.39 9.13
CA GLN A 26 8.76 -5.94 7.80
C GLN A 26 8.61 -6.98 6.66
N PHE A 27 8.39 -8.26 6.99
CA PHE A 27 8.16 -9.28 5.96
C PHE A 27 6.73 -9.21 5.35
N LEU A 28 5.76 -8.63 6.07
CA LEU A 28 4.35 -8.62 5.63
C LEU A 28 4.14 -7.81 4.35
N GLY A 29 4.99 -6.82 4.07
CA GLY A 29 4.92 -6.03 2.84
C GLY A 29 5.13 -6.88 1.58
N PHE A 30 5.96 -7.90 1.64
CA PHE A 30 6.18 -8.83 0.52
C PHE A 30 4.94 -9.70 0.28
N VAL A 31 4.32 -10.20 1.35
CA VAL A 31 3.07 -10.96 1.25
C VAL A 31 1.97 -10.08 0.65
N ALA A 32 1.84 -8.85 1.15
CA ALA A 32 0.86 -7.87 0.68
C ALA A 32 1.01 -7.57 -0.83
N VAL A 33 2.23 -7.31 -1.29
CA VAL A 33 2.47 -6.97 -2.70
C VAL A 33 2.24 -8.16 -3.63
N VAL A 34 2.59 -9.39 -3.20
CA VAL A 34 2.31 -10.61 -3.97
C VAL A 34 0.80 -10.80 -4.14
N ILE A 35 0.03 -10.65 -3.06
CA ILE A 35 -1.45 -10.70 -3.13
C ILE A 35 -1.96 -9.65 -4.11
N ALA A 36 -1.44 -8.42 -4.04
CA ALA A 36 -1.85 -7.34 -4.94
C ALA A 36 -1.56 -7.65 -6.41
N TYR A 37 -0.38 -8.17 -6.74
CA TYR A 37 -0.03 -8.55 -8.11
C TYR A 37 -0.93 -9.67 -8.64
N ILE A 38 -1.13 -10.73 -7.86
CA ILE A 38 -1.95 -11.89 -8.26
C ILE A 38 -3.39 -11.47 -8.53
N ASN A 39 -3.97 -10.62 -7.68
CA ASN A 39 -5.40 -10.27 -7.78
C ASN A 39 -5.68 -9.09 -8.72
N LYS A 40 -4.65 -8.38 -9.20
CA LYS A 40 -4.85 -7.14 -9.97
C LYS A 40 -5.55 -7.38 -11.31
N ASP A 41 -5.10 -8.36 -12.08
CA ASP A 41 -5.55 -8.50 -13.46
C ASP A 41 -6.94 -9.15 -13.57
N ASP A 42 -7.33 -9.93 -12.56
CA ASP A 42 -8.65 -10.55 -12.44
C ASP A 42 -9.70 -9.63 -11.79
N ALA A 43 -9.29 -8.46 -11.26
CA ALA A 43 -10.17 -7.55 -10.55
C ALA A 43 -11.00 -6.66 -11.49
N ALA A 44 -12.17 -6.23 -11.00
CA ALA A 44 -12.95 -5.17 -11.65
C ALA A 44 -12.11 -3.88 -11.80
N ALA A 45 -12.31 -3.13 -12.89
CA ALA A 45 -11.48 -1.98 -13.26
C ALA A 45 -11.26 -0.96 -12.11
N TRP A 46 -12.28 -0.68 -11.31
CA TRP A 46 -12.15 0.22 -10.17
C TRP A 46 -11.23 -0.33 -9.07
N LEU A 47 -11.23 -1.64 -8.85
CA LEU A 47 -10.38 -2.34 -7.88
C LEU A 47 -8.92 -2.44 -8.35
N GLN A 48 -8.71 -2.56 -9.66
CA GLN A 48 -7.36 -2.56 -10.25
C GLN A 48 -6.58 -1.29 -9.88
N SER A 49 -7.26 -0.14 -9.78
CA SER A 49 -6.64 1.11 -9.36
C SER A 49 -6.09 1.05 -7.92
N HIS A 50 -6.77 0.33 -7.02
CA HIS A 50 -6.28 0.12 -5.65
C HIS A 50 -5.08 -0.82 -5.64
N TYR A 51 -5.12 -1.93 -6.38
CA TYR A 51 -3.97 -2.84 -6.48
C TYR A 51 -2.75 -2.16 -7.09
N GLN A 52 -2.93 -1.34 -8.12
CA GLN A 52 -1.85 -0.52 -8.68
C GLN A 52 -1.27 0.45 -7.64
N PHE A 53 -2.13 1.15 -6.89
CA PHE A 53 -1.70 2.04 -5.83
C PHE A 53 -0.94 1.30 -4.71
N GLN A 54 -1.41 0.10 -4.33
CA GLN A 54 -0.79 -0.78 -3.34
C GLN A 54 0.59 -1.28 -3.79
N ILE A 55 0.70 -1.74 -5.03
CA ILE A 55 1.97 -2.16 -5.65
C ILE A 55 2.98 -1.01 -5.63
N ARG A 56 2.55 0.21 -6.02
CA ARG A 56 3.43 1.38 -5.96
C ARG A 56 3.80 1.76 -4.54
N THR A 57 2.86 1.65 -3.60
CA THR A 57 3.12 1.90 -2.18
C THR A 57 4.22 0.98 -1.65
N PHE A 58 4.21 -0.30 -2.03
CA PHE A 58 5.28 -1.23 -1.69
C PHE A 58 6.63 -0.79 -2.26
N TRP A 59 6.74 -0.55 -3.58
CA TRP A 59 8.04 -0.27 -4.19
C TRP A 59 8.63 1.08 -3.78
N ILE A 60 7.81 2.13 -3.68
CA ILE A 60 8.26 3.43 -3.18
C ILE A 60 8.61 3.32 -1.69
N GLY A 61 7.79 2.61 -0.92
CA GLY A 61 8.06 2.35 0.49
C GLY A 61 9.37 1.57 0.69
N PHE A 62 9.63 0.54 -0.13
CA PHE A 62 10.86 -0.23 -0.09
C PHE A 62 12.08 0.64 -0.41
N LEU A 63 11.97 1.55 -1.38
CA LEU A 63 13.01 2.52 -1.69
C LEU A 63 13.30 3.46 -0.51
N TYR A 64 12.27 4.06 0.10
CA TYR A 64 12.44 4.92 1.28
C TYR A 64 13.02 4.17 2.48
N LEU A 65 12.59 2.93 2.71
CA LEU A 65 13.12 2.09 3.78
C LEU A 65 14.60 1.78 3.53
N PHE A 66 14.95 1.38 2.30
CA PHE A 66 16.32 1.08 1.91
C PHE A 66 17.24 2.30 2.07
N ILE A 67 16.82 3.47 1.58
CA ILE A 67 17.56 4.73 1.75
C ILE A 67 17.66 5.08 3.24
N GLY A 68 16.56 5.00 4.00
CA GLY A 68 16.54 5.32 5.42
C GLY A 68 17.50 4.46 6.24
N VAL A 69 17.56 3.15 5.96
CA VAL A 69 18.51 2.21 6.59
C VAL A 69 19.94 2.49 6.15
N LEU A 70 20.18 2.73 4.85
CA LEU A 70 21.51 3.04 4.33
C LEU A 70 22.11 4.30 4.98
N PHE A 71 21.28 5.32 5.21
CA PHE A 71 21.68 6.56 5.86
C PHE A 71 21.47 6.55 7.39
N ALA A 72 21.10 5.43 8.01
CA ALA A 72 20.80 5.37 9.45
C ALA A 72 22.02 5.64 10.35
N PHE A 73 23.24 5.41 9.84
CA PHE A 73 24.49 5.83 10.51
C PHE A 73 24.54 7.36 10.70
N PHE A 74 23.82 8.10 9.88
CA PHE A 74 23.64 9.54 10.01
C PHE A 74 22.26 9.81 10.62
N LEU A 75 22.14 10.92 11.38
CA LEU A 75 20.86 11.32 11.96
C LEU A 75 19.75 11.50 10.91
N VAL A 76 20.11 11.80 9.65
CA VAL A 76 19.18 11.94 8.52
C VAL A 76 18.40 10.67 8.20
N GLY A 77 18.97 9.48 8.38
CA GLY A 77 18.28 8.22 8.10
C GLY A 77 17.03 8.04 8.96
N TYR A 78 17.09 8.44 10.24
CA TYR A 78 15.95 8.39 11.14
C TYR A 78 14.79 9.29 10.70
N PHE A 79 15.07 10.49 10.19
CA PHE A 79 14.03 11.37 9.64
C PHE A 79 13.34 10.75 8.41
N ILE A 80 14.10 10.07 7.55
CA ILE A 80 13.56 9.34 6.38
C ILE A 80 12.67 8.19 6.85
N LEU A 81 13.08 7.43 7.87
CA LEU A 81 12.30 6.33 8.42
C LEU A 81 11.00 6.81 9.09
N VAL A 82 11.04 7.90 9.85
CA VAL A 82 9.83 8.51 10.42
C VAL A 82 8.89 9.00 9.33
N PHE A 83 9.42 9.69 8.31
CA PHE A 83 8.65 10.09 7.15
C PHE A 83 8.03 8.89 6.45
N TRP A 84 8.78 7.80 6.25
CA TRP A 84 8.28 6.57 5.64
C TRP A 84 7.10 5.98 6.40
N VAL A 85 7.15 5.90 7.74
CA VAL A 85 6.03 5.41 8.56
C VAL A 85 4.77 6.27 8.35
N ILE A 86 4.91 7.60 8.47
CA ILE A 86 3.79 8.54 8.28
C ILE A 86 3.21 8.42 6.88
N TRP A 87 4.09 8.32 5.88
CA TRP A 87 3.73 8.19 4.48
C TRP A 87 2.93 6.90 4.23
N VAL A 88 3.39 5.74 4.71
CA VAL A 88 2.68 4.45 4.54
C VAL A 88 1.29 4.51 5.17
N VAL A 89 1.18 5.05 6.39
CA VAL A 89 -0.10 5.17 7.11
C VAL A 89 -1.09 6.03 6.32
N ILE A 90 -0.67 7.23 5.87
CA ILE A 90 -1.56 8.14 5.14
C ILE A 90 -2.03 7.49 3.83
N ARG A 91 -1.15 6.84 3.08
CA ARG A 91 -1.53 6.15 1.84
C ARG A 91 -2.54 5.04 2.10
N CYS A 92 -2.33 4.22 3.14
CA CYS A 92 -3.24 3.15 3.48
C CYS A 92 -4.62 3.68 3.90
N VAL A 93 -4.67 4.72 4.74
CA VAL A 93 -5.93 5.34 5.19
C VAL A 93 -6.70 5.94 4.03
N LYS A 94 -6.04 6.68 3.13
CA LYS A 94 -6.68 7.22 1.92
C LYS A 94 -7.14 6.11 0.98
N GLY A 95 -6.32 5.10 0.75
CA GLY A 95 -6.66 3.94 -0.07
C GLY A 95 -7.90 3.21 0.44
N MET A 96 -7.97 2.95 1.74
CA MET A 96 -9.13 2.35 2.40
C MET A 96 -10.37 3.25 2.34
N LYS A 97 -10.21 4.58 2.49
CA LYS A 97 -11.33 5.53 2.38
C LYS A 97 -12.06 5.42 1.04
N TYR A 98 -11.32 5.42 -0.08
CA TYR A 98 -11.92 5.27 -1.41
C TYR A 98 -12.47 3.86 -1.64
N LEU A 99 -11.77 2.83 -1.13
CA LEU A 99 -12.18 1.44 -1.24
C LEU A 99 -13.51 1.18 -0.52
N ASP A 100 -13.68 1.70 0.70
CA ASP A 100 -14.91 1.59 1.49
C ASP A 100 -16.08 2.35 0.85
N GLN A 101 -15.80 3.39 0.05
CA GLN A 101 -16.77 4.10 -0.76
C GLN A 101 -17.07 3.42 -2.11
N GLN A 102 -16.41 2.29 -2.41
CA GLN A 102 -16.50 1.57 -3.68
C GLN A 102 -16.16 2.45 -4.89
N GLN A 103 -15.23 3.39 -4.72
CA GLN A 103 -14.76 4.29 -5.76
C GLN A 103 -13.33 3.91 -6.18
N PRO A 104 -12.99 4.07 -7.47
CA PRO A 104 -11.60 3.91 -7.89
C PRO A 104 -10.69 4.89 -7.15
N HIS A 105 -9.46 4.47 -6.85
CA HIS A 105 -8.45 5.36 -6.31
C HIS A 105 -8.11 6.44 -7.36
N PRO A 106 -8.26 7.75 -7.06
CA PRO A 106 -8.19 8.81 -8.08
C PRO A 106 -6.80 8.98 -8.69
N ASN A 107 -5.75 8.83 -7.88
CA ASN A 107 -4.35 9.03 -8.29
C ASN A 107 -3.48 7.81 -7.98
N PRO A 108 -3.69 6.68 -8.66
CA PRO A 108 -2.97 5.43 -8.33
C PRO A 108 -1.47 5.55 -8.59
N ASN A 109 -1.03 6.46 -9.48
CA ASN A 109 0.37 6.69 -9.83
C ASN A 109 1.12 7.70 -8.94
N SER A 110 0.44 8.30 -7.96
CA SER A 110 1.02 9.32 -7.08
C SER A 110 2.26 8.79 -6.36
N TRP A 111 3.26 9.64 -6.14
CA TRP A 111 4.48 9.29 -5.39
C TRP A 111 4.38 9.62 -3.90
N LEU A 112 3.62 10.65 -3.55
CA LEU A 112 3.48 11.14 -2.18
C LEU A 112 2.27 10.48 -1.52
N PHE A 113 1.32 11.27 -1.02
CA PHE A 113 0.28 10.80 -0.10
C PHE A 113 -0.92 10.13 -0.78
N GLY A 114 -0.89 9.86 -2.08
CA GLY A 114 -2.12 9.58 -2.85
C GLY A 114 -2.72 10.84 -3.39
#